data_AF-A0A8T6TZH8-F1
#
_entry.id   AF-A0A8T6TZH8-F1
#
_cell.length_a   1.000
_cell.length_b   1.000
_cell.length_c   1.000
_cell.angle_alpha   90.00
_cell.angle_beta   90.00
_cell.angle_gamma   90.00
#
_symmetry.space_group_name_H-M   'P 1'
#
loop_
_entity.id
_entity.type
_entity.pdbx_description
1 polymer ?
#
loop_
_entity_poly.entity_id
_entity_poly.type
_entity_poly.pdbx_seq_one_letter_code
_entity_poly.pdbx_strand_id
1 'polypeptide(L)' 'GDHPENGKKVRVMTGRYGPYIKYGKTNISLPDDFDPEDVNMDIAVQLITEKGK' A
#
# COMPACT_ATOMS: atom_id res chain seq x y z
N GLY A 1 4.90 2.84 7.46
CA GLY A 1 6.09 3.64 7.76
C GLY A 1 6.34 4.65 6.67
N ASP A 2 7.56 5.12 6.48
CA ASP A 2 7.92 6.01 5.37
C ASP A 2 8.50 5.21 4.21
N HIS A 3 8.15 5.58 2.98
CA HIS A 3 8.64 4.93 1.77
C HIS A 3 10.15 5.17 1.62
N PRO A 4 10.97 4.13 1.35
CA PRO A 4 12.42 4.25 1.34
C PRO A 4 12.96 5.25 0.31
N GLU A 5 12.34 5.34 -0.88
CA GLU A 5 12.86 6.22 -1.95
C GLU A 5 12.45 7.70 -1.85
N ASN A 6 11.28 8.00 -1.28
CA ASN A 6 10.69 9.35 -1.35
C ASN A 6 10.18 9.87 0.00
N GLY A 7 10.32 9.09 1.07
CA GLY A 7 9.94 9.47 2.42
C GLY A 7 8.44 9.72 2.63
N LYS A 8 7.57 9.40 1.66
CA LYS A 8 6.13 9.58 1.84
C LYS A 8 5.57 8.50 2.75
N LYS A 9 4.57 8.87 3.54
CA LYS A 9 3.91 7.94 4.46
C LYS A 9 3.15 6.86 3.70
N VAL A 10 3.47 5.61 4.02
CA VAL A 10 2.81 4.38 3.59
C VAL A 10 2.04 3.82 4.77
N ARG A 11 0.74 3.58 4.57
CA ARG A 11 -0.16 2.95 5.55
C ARG A 11 -1.07 1.95 4.88
N VAL A 12 -1.19 0.76 5.45
CA VAL A 12 -2.25 -0.20 5.09
C VAL A 12 -3.49 0.15 5.90
N MET A 13 -4.64 0.24 5.25
CA MET A 13 -5.92 0.56 5.88
C MET A 13 -7.03 -0.30 5.25
N THR A 14 -8.05 -0.64 6.04
CA THR A 14 -9.19 -1.43 5.57
C THR A 14 -10.35 -0.51 5.22
N GLY A 15 -10.82 -0.57 3.97
CA GLY A 15 -11.91 0.25 3.45
C GLY A 15 -13.18 -0.55 3.18
N ARG A 16 -14.23 0.15 2.69
CA ARG A 16 -15.53 -0.45 2.35
C ARG A 16 -15.44 -1.58 1.30
N TYR A 17 -14.46 -1.49 0.41
CA TYR A 17 -14.25 -2.43 -0.70
C TYR A 17 -13.07 -3.38 -0.49
N GLY A 18 -12.55 -3.45 0.75
CA GLY A 18 -11.38 -4.24 1.08
C GLY A 18 -10.17 -3.39 1.50
N PRO A 19 -9.06 -4.06 1.83
CA PRO A 19 -7.84 -3.41 2.26
C PRO A 19 -7.16 -2.64 1.12
N TYR A 20 -6.51 -1.53 1.48
CA TYR A 20 -5.76 -0.69 0.55
C TYR A 20 -4.53 -0.06 1.21
N ILE A 21 -3.51 0.21 0.39
CA ILE A 21 -2.33 1.00 0.76
C ILE A 21 -2.63 2.46 0.46
N LYS A 22 -2.56 3.28 1.50
CA LYS A 22 -2.54 4.73 1.41
C LYS A 22 -1.11 5.23 1.33
N TYR A 23 -0.79 5.87 0.21
CA TYR A 23 0.52 6.44 -0.08
C TYR A 23 0.37 7.92 -0.45
N GLY A 24 0.51 8.80 0.54
CA GLY A 24 0.28 10.23 0.38
C GLY A 24 -1.15 10.55 -0.09
N LYS A 25 -1.30 10.96 -1.36
CA LYS A 25 -2.60 11.23 -2.03
C LYS A 25 -3.11 10.04 -2.86
N THR A 26 -2.27 9.05 -3.09
CA THR A 26 -2.61 7.87 -3.88
C THR A 26 -3.14 6.77 -2.97
N ASN A 27 -4.19 6.08 -3.41
CA ASN A 27 -4.71 4.89 -2.75
C ASN A 27 -4.57 3.72 -3.72
N ILE A 28 -3.93 2.65 -3.28
CA ILE A 28 -3.69 1.45 -4.07
C ILE A 28 -4.43 0.29 -3.40
N SER A 29 -5.39 -0.30 -4.09
CA SER A 29 -6.12 -1.47 -3.59
C SER A 29 -5.19 -2.66 -3.45
N LEU A 30 -5.25 -3.35 -2.30
CA LEU A 30 -4.61 -4.66 -2.19
C LEU A 30 -5.40 -5.66 -3.06
N PRO A 31 -4.73 -6.61 -3.72
CA PRO A 31 -5.40 -7.77 -4.31
C PRO A 31 -6.11 -8.59 -3.22
N ASP A 32 -7.19 -9.29 -3.58
CA ASP A 32 -7.98 -10.10 -2.64
C ASP A 32 -7.18 -11.28 -2.05
N ASP A 33 -6.13 -11.74 -2.75
CA ASP A 33 -5.23 -12.79 -2.29
C ASP A 33 -4.23 -12.32 -1.21
N PHE A 34 -4.14 -11.01 -0.94
CA PHE A 34 -3.21 -10.46 0.06
C PHE A 34 -3.92 -10.18 1.36
N ASP A 35 -3.42 -10.78 2.45
CA ASP A 35 -3.81 -10.39 3.79
C ASP A 35 -3.16 -9.04 4.15
N PRO A 36 -3.93 -8.03 4.59
CA PRO A 36 -3.37 -6.76 5.04
C PRO A 36 -2.37 -6.89 6.20
N GLU A 37 -2.44 -7.96 6.99
CA GLU A 37 -1.46 -8.23 8.06
C GLU A 37 -0.11 -8.70 7.51
N ASP A 38 -0.12 -9.39 6.36
CA ASP A 38 1.10 -9.87 5.69
C ASP A 38 1.78 -8.79 4.84
N VAL A 39 1.11 -7.66 4.58
CA VAL A 39 1.68 -6.57 3.81
C VAL A 39 2.75 -5.84 4.61
N ASN A 40 4.00 -6.16 4.29
CA ASN A 40 5.18 -5.46 4.76
C ASN A 40 5.52 -4.24 3.89
N MET A 41 6.56 -3.50 4.28
CA MET A 41 6.99 -2.31 3.54
C MET A 41 7.44 -2.65 2.11
N ASP A 42 8.16 -3.75 1.91
CA ASP A 42 8.67 -4.15 0.59
C ASP A 42 7.52 -4.46 -0.39
N ILE A 43 6.53 -5.24 0.05
CA ILE A 43 5.31 -5.53 -0.72
C ILE A 43 4.56 -4.23 -1.00
N ALA A 44 4.44 -3.35 0.00
CA ALA A 44 3.74 -2.09 -0.18
C ALA A 44 4.43 -1.20 -1.24
N VAL A 45 5.76 -1.11 -1.20
CA VAL A 45 6.57 -0.37 -2.18
C VAL A 45 6.43 -0.98 -3.58
N GLN A 46 6.44 -2.31 -3.68
CA GLN A 46 6.24 -3.01 -4.94
C GLN A 46 4.86 -2.70 -5.54
N LEU A 47 3.80 -2.84 -4.75
CA LEU A 47 2.42 -2.53 -5.18
C LEU A 47 2.24 -1.04 -5.54
N ILE A 48 2.88 -0.13 -4.81
CA ILE A 48 2.91 1.30 -5.13
C ILE A 48 3.60 1.54 -6.48
N THR A 49 4.71 0.85 -6.73
CA THR A 49 5.48 0.99 -7.98
C THR A 49 4.72 0.42 -9.18
N GLU A 50 4.03 -0.71 -9.01
CA GLU A 50 3.28 -1.38 -10.07
C GLU A 50 1.94 -0.71 -10.38
N LYS A 51 1.18 -0.30 -9.35
CA LYS A 51 -0.19 0.22 -9.49
C LYS A 51 -0.33 1.73 -9.29
N GLY A 52 0.71 2.41 -8.79
CA GLY A 52 0.69 3.85 -8.46
C GLY A 52 1.18 4.78 -9.58
N LYS A 53 1.45 4.24 -10.78
CA LYS A 53 1.58 5.01 -12.03
C LYS A 53 0.20 5.33 -12.60
#